data_AF-A0A1I7AFM7-F1
#
_entry.id   AF-A0A1I7AFM7-F1
#
_cell.length_a   1.000
_cell.length_b   1.000
_cell.length_c   1.000
_cell.angle_alpha   90.00
_cell.angle_beta   90.00
_cell.angle_gamma   90.00
#
_symmetry.space_group_name_H-M   'P 1'
#
loop_
_entity.id
_entity.type
_entity.pdbx_description
1 polymer ?
#
loop_
_entity_poly.entity_id
_entity_poly.type
_entity_poly.pdbx_seq_one_letter_code
_entity_poly.pdbx_strand_id
1 'polypeptide(L)'
;MVSIRAKIKSRLEKFLEVDSNGYRRAILCIFLKVKKATIDELHEMLVSKYNVTRNTVASMVGYIHSKLGILRAHKESYKTPMVYLLREEYIDLLMKIVTSSKAPAAESTA
;
A
#
# COMPACT_ATOMS: atom_id res chain seq x y z
N MET A 1 16.13 21.51 -1.00
CA MET A 1 15.47 20.73 0.07
C MET A 1 14.61 19.65 -0.58
N VAL A 2 14.87 18.37 -0.30
CA VAL A 2 14.09 17.28 -0.92
C VAL A 2 12.79 17.11 -0.14
N SER A 3 11.64 17.41 -0.75
CA SER A 3 10.32 17.31 -0.12
C SER A 3 10.11 15.90 0.45
N ILE A 4 9.49 15.80 1.64
CA ILE A 4 9.16 14.53 2.31
C ILE A 4 8.49 13.53 1.35
N ARG A 5 7.63 14.05 0.46
CA ARG A 5 6.98 13.29 -0.61
C ARG A 5 7.96 12.55 -1.53
N ALA A 6 9.07 13.19 -1.93
CA ALA A 6 10.08 12.56 -2.78
C ALA A 6 10.89 11.48 -2.03
N LYS A 7 11.16 11.67 -0.73
CA LYS A 7 11.75 10.61 0.12
C LYS A 7 10.84 9.39 0.21
N ILE A 8 9.54 9.61 0.42
CA ILE A 8 8.54 8.53 0.45
C ILE A 8 8.47 7.84 -0.91
N LYS A 9 8.48 8.60 -2.01
CA LYS A 9 8.54 8.08 -3.38
C LYS A 9 9.66 7.06 -3.55
N SER A 10 10.91 7.46 -3.26
CA SER A 10 12.07 6.57 -3.43
C SER A 10 12.01 5.35 -2.53
N ARG A 11 11.44 5.46 -1.32
CA ARG A 11 11.24 4.31 -0.42
C ARG A 11 10.20 3.33 -0.97
N LEU A 12 9.13 3.85 -1.57
CA LEU A 12 8.07 3.04 -2.19
C LEU A 12 8.57 2.36 -3.47
N GLU A 13 9.31 3.09 -4.31
CA GLU A 13 9.94 2.54 -5.52
C GLU A 13 10.88 1.39 -5.14
N LYS A 14 11.79 1.58 -4.18
CA LYS A 14 12.64 0.49 -3.67
C LYS A 14 11.86 -0.67 -3.04
N PHE A 15 10.73 -0.38 -2.39
CA PHE A 15 9.91 -1.43 -1.78
C PHE A 15 9.27 -2.34 -2.82
N LEU A 16 8.85 -1.77 -3.95
CA LEU A 16 8.30 -2.48 -5.11
C LEU A 16 9.38 -3.11 -5.98
N GLU A 17 10.55 -2.50 -6.12
CA GLU A 17 11.69 -3.05 -6.85
C GLU A 17 12.16 -4.38 -6.26
N VAL A 18 12.14 -4.49 -4.93
CA VAL A 18 12.49 -5.72 -4.19
C VAL A 18 11.28 -6.68 -4.09
N ASP A 19 10.12 -6.37 -4.70
CA ASP A 19 8.92 -7.20 -4.62
C ASP A 19 8.98 -8.39 -5.57
N SER A 20 9.63 -9.48 -5.15
CA SER A 20 9.75 -10.69 -5.97
C SER A 20 8.44 -11.48 -6.10
N ASN A 21 7.47 -11.27 -5.20
CA ASN A 21 6.26 -12.11 -5.11
C ASN A 21 4.98 -11.40 -5.58
N GLY A 22 5.02 -10.12 -5.94
CA GLY A 22 3.84 -9.32 -6.31
C GLY A 22 2.92 -8.95 -5.13
N TYR A 23 3.17 -9.51 -3.94
CA TYR A 23 2.38 -9.32 -2.74
C TYR A 23 2.39 -7.87 -2.25
N ARG A 24 3.55 -7.20 -2.28
CA ARG A 24 3.66 -5.80 -1.84
C ARG A 24 2.93 -4.87 -2.79
N ARG A 25 2.99 -5.14 -4.10
CA ARG A 25 2.22 -4.36 -5.08
C ARG A 25 0.72 -4.58 -4.93
N ALA A 26 0.31 -5.82 -4.64
CA ALA A 26 -1.10 -6.15 -4.42
C ALA A 26 -1.69 -5.42 -3.22
N ILE A 27 -1.03 -5.45 -2.05
CA ILE A 27 -1.55 -4.78 -0.84
C ILE A 27 -1.68 -3.26 -1.04
N LEU A 28 -0.73 -2.63 -1.74
CA LEU A 28 -0.80 -1.21 -2.08
C LEU A 28 -1.97 -0.90 -3.05
N CYS A 29 -2.20 -1.78 -4.02
CA CYS A 29 -3.34 -1.66 -4.93
C CYS A 29 -4.69 -1.79 -4.20
N ILE A 30 -4.76 -2.67 -3.20
CA ILE A 30 -5.93 -2.79 -2.34
C ILE A 30 -6.16 -1.48 -1.59
N PHE A 31 -5.14 -0.96 -0.90
CA PHE A 31 -5.24 0.32 -0.19
C PHE A 31 -5.63 1.48 -1.11
N LEU A 32 -5.19 1.51 -2.36
CA LEU A 32 -5.61 2.50 -3.34
C LEU A 32 -7.11 2.40 -3.68
N LYS A 33 -7.67 1.18 -3.73
CA LYS A 33 -9.10 0.96 -4.02
C LYS A 33 -10.00 1.26 -2.84
N VAL A 34 -9.66 0.73 -1.65
CA VAL A 34 -10.55 0.84 -0.48
C VAL A 34 -10.27 2.08 0.38
N LYS A 35 -9.11 2.73 0.21
CA LYS A 35 -8.57 3.87 0.99
C LYS A 35 -8.36 3.62 2.49
N LYS A 36 -9.12 2.71 3.09
CA LYS A 36 -8.99 2.24 4.47
C LYS A 36 -9.18 0.73 4.51
N ALA A 37 -8.39 0.04 5.33
CA ALA A 37 -8.51 -1.39 5.51
C ALA A 37 -8.00 -1.82 6.87
N THR A 38 -8.58 -2.89 7.40
CA THR A 38 -8.06 -3.59 8.58
C THR A 38 -7.15 -4.76 8.19
N ILE A 39 -6.39 -5.28 9.16
CA ILE A 39 -5.57 -6.49 8.94
C ILE A 39 -6.44 -7.67 8.51
N ASP A 40 -7.66 -7.77 9.04
CA ASP A 40 -8.61 -8.84 8.70
C ASP A 40 -9.08 -8.73 7.25
N GLU A 41 -9.58 -7.56 6.85
CA GLU A 41 -10.05 -7.34 5.47
C GLU A 41 -8.93 -7.54 4.45
N LEU A 42 -7.72 -7.05 4.77
CA LEU A 42 -6.56 -7.28 3.92
C LEU A 42 -6.24 -8.77 3.81
N HIS A 43 -6.31 -9.49 4.92
CA HIS A 43 -6.09 -10.92 4.92
C HIS A 43 -7.14 -11.65 4.07
N GLU A 44 -8.43 -11.35 4.20
CA GLU A 44 -9.48 -11.98 3.37
C GLU A 44 -9.30 -11.67 1.88
N MET A 45 -8.92 -10.45 1.53
CA MET A 45 -8.66 -10.07 0.14
C MET A 45 -7.37 -10.69 -0.42
N LEU A 46 -6.35 -10.84 0.41
CA LEU A 46 -5.05 -11.36 0.00
C LEU A 46 -5.04 -12.89 0.00
N VAL A 47 -5.69 -13.56 0.96
CA VAL A 47 -5.74 -15.04 1.04
C VAL A 47 -6.37 -15.65 -0.21
N SER A 48 -7.27 -14.91 -0.86
CA SER A 48 -7.90 -15.29 -2.13
C SER A 48 -6.92 -15.35 -3.31
N LYS A 49 -5.79 -14.63 -3.25
CA LYS A 49 -4.78 -14.55 -4.34
C LYS A 49 -3.37 -14.99 -3.94
N TYR A 50 -3.06 -14.97 -2.65
CA TYR A 50 -1.75 -15.22 -2.08
C TYR A 50 -1.93 -16.07 -0.83
N ASN A 51 -1.08 -17.08 -0.65
CA ASN A 51 -1.13 -17.94 0.53
C ASN A 51 -0.48 -17.24 1.75
N VAL A 52 -1.09 -16.15 2.23
CA VAL A 52 -0.60 -15.34 3.34
C VAL A 52 -1.42 -15.54 4.61
N THR A 53 -0.75 -15.40 5.76
CA THR A 53 -1.41 -15.49 7.07
C THR A 53 -1.65 -14.09 7.63
N ARG A 54 -2.58 -13.99 8.59
CA ARG A 54 -2.87 -12.75 9.33
C ARG A 54 -1.60 -12.10 9.91
N ASN A 55 -0.65 -12.92 10.37
CA ASN A 55 0.62 -12.45 10.91
C ASN A 55 1.50 -11.81 9.82
N THR A 56 1.60 -12.45 8.65
CA THR A 56 2.31 -11.90 7.49
C THR A 56 1.70 -10.57 7.02
N VAL A 57 0.38 -10.48 7.00
CA VAL A 57 -0.35 -9.24 6.67
C VAL A 57 -0.06 -8.16 7.70
N ALA A 58 -0.14 -8.46 9.00
CA ALA A 58 0.18 -7.54 10.08
C ALA A 58 1.61 -7.00 9.99
N SER A 59 2.60 -7.86 9.77
CA SER A 59 3.99 -7.45 9.59
C SER A 59 4.16 -6.56 8.34
N MET A 60 3.48 -6.89 7.24
CA MET A 60 3.58 -6.10 6.01
C MET A 60 2.94 -4.72 6.16
N VAL A 61 1.75 -4.64 6.75
CA VAL A 61 1.07 -3.38 7.00
C VAL A 61 1.87 -2.53 8.00
N GLY A 62 2.42 -3.16 9.04
CA GLY A 62 3.34 -2.51 9.98
C GLY A 62 4.57 -1.95 9.27
N TYR A 63 5.16 -2.69 8.33
CA TYR A 63 6.27 -2.20 7.51
C TYR A 63 5.87 -1.02 6.64
N ILE A 64 4.70 -1.06 6.00
CA ILE A 64 4.21 0.07 5.20
C ILE A 64 3.97 1.29 6.09
N HIS A 65 3.35 1.10 7.25
CA HIS A 65 3.12 2.18 8.21
C HIS A 65 4.44 2.77 8.73
N SER A 66 5.40 1.95 9.15
CA SER A 66 6.62 2.40 9.82
C SER A 66 7.72 2.81 8.84
N LYS A 67 7.89 2.11 7.72
CA LYS A 67 9.00 2.31 6.78
C LYS A 67 8.61 3.26 5.64
N LEU A 68 7.39 3.13 5.11
CA LEU A 68 6.87 4.02 4.07
C LEU A 68 6.21 5.28 4.66
N GLY A 69 5.56 5.19 5.82
CA GLY A 69 4.97 6.36 6.49
C GLY A 69 3.71 6.91 5.82
N ILE A 70 3.14 6.15 4.87
CA ILE A 70 2.00 6.59 4.04
C ILE A 70 0.63 6.22 4.63
N LEU A 71 0.62 5.25 5.54
CA LEU A 71 -0.58 4.84 6.26
C LEU A 71 -0.72 5.66 7.55
N ARG A 72 -1.94 5.73 8.05
CA ARG A 72 -2.29 6.26 9.36
C ARG A 72 -3.06 5.19 10.09
N ALA A 73 -2.50 4.70 11.19
CA ALA A 73 -3.24 3.82 12.08
C ALA A 73 -4.25 4.63 12.90
N HIS A 74 -5.50 4.19 12.88
CA HIS A 74 -6.58 4.75 13.68
C HIS A 74 -7.28 3.61 14.43
N LYS A 75 -7.53 3.82 15.72
CA LYS A 75 -8.42 2.96 16.50
C LYS A 75 -9.76 3.66 16.57
N GLU A 76 -10.72 3.16 15.79
CA GLU A 76 -12.07 3.74 15.73
C GLU A 76 -12.84 3.51 17.05
N SER A 77 -12.48 2.49 17.82
CA SER A 77 -13.03 2.23 19.16
C SER A 77 -12.15 1.27 19.97
N TYR A 78 -12.32 1.25 21.30
CA TYR A 78 -11.60 0.36 22.22
C TYR A 78 -11.84 -1.13 21.95
N LYS A 79 -12.96 -1.48 21.29
CA LYS A 79 -13.34 -2.85 20.93
C LYS A 79 -13.13 -3.19 19.45
N THR A 80 -12.73 -2.24 18.61
CA THR A 80 -12.57 -2.49 17.16
C THR A 80 -11.11 -2.73 16.78
N PRO A 81 -10.87 -3.53 15.73
CA PRO A 81 -9.53 -3.76 15.20
C PRO A 81 -8.90 -2.44 14.71
N MET A 82 -7.57 -2.39 14.76
CA MET A 82 -6.81 -1.22 14.30
C MET A 82 -6.99 -1.05 12.78
N VAL A 83 -7.54 0.10 12.40
CA VAL A 83 -7.83 0.46 11.00
C VAL A 83 -6.65 1.23 10.45
N TYR A 84 -6.19 0.86 9.26
CA TYR A 84 -5.14 1.58 8.56
C TYR A 84 -5.76 2.38 7.42
N LEU A 85 -5.61 3.70 7.49
CA LEU A 85 -6.08 4.62 6.46
C LEU A 85 -4.91 5.10 5.62
N LEU A 86 -5.05 5.05 4.31
CA LEU A 86 -4.09 5.62 3.39
C LEU A 86 -4.29 7.14 3.32
N ARG A 87 -3.22 7.93 3.48
CA ARG A 87 -3.35 9.39 3.33
C ARG A 87 -3.56 9.75 1.88
N GLU A 88 -4.53 10.63 1.63
CA GLU A 88 -4.90 11.06 0.27
C GLU A 88 -3.75 11.75 -0.45
N GLU A 89 -2.92 12.51 0.25
CA GLU A 89 -1.72 13.17 -0.31
C GLU A 89 -0.71 12.19 -0.95
N TYR A 90 -0.75 10.91 -0.53
CA TYR A 90 0.11 9.86 -1.05
C TYR A 90 -0.59 8.96 -2.06
N ILE A 91 -1.91 9.05 -2.24
CA ILE A 91 -2.69 8.24 -3.21
C ILE A 91 -2.16 8.48 -4.62
N ASP A 92 -2.07 9.73 -5.07
CA ASP A 92 -1.55 10.07 -6.41
C ASP A 92 -0.14 9.51 -6.64
N LEU A 93 0.69 9.56 -5.60
CA LEU A 93 2.07 9.11 -5.67
C LEU A 93 2.15 7.58 -5.77
N LEU A 94 1.39 6.88 -4.94
CA LEU A 94 1.23 5.44 -4.99
C LEU A 94 0.69 4.98 -6.34
N MET A 95 -0.36 5.63 -6.84
CA MET A 95 -0.97 5.31 -8.12
C MET A 95 0.04 5.49 -9.26
N LYS A 96 0.79 6.60 -9.29
CA LYS A 96 1.87 6.79 -10.27
C LYS A 96 2.91 5.68 -10.21
N ILE A 97 3.40 5.32 -9.02
CA ILE A 97 4.49 4.34 -8.88
C ILE A 97 4.00 2.91 -9.18
N VAL A 98 2.83 2.54 -8.64
CA VAL A 98 2.24 1.23 -8.89
C VAL A 98 1.99 1.07 -10.39
N THR A 99 1.45 2.07 -11.08
CA THR A 99 1.23 2.03 -12.54
C THR A 99 2.54 2.05 -13.33
N SER A 100 3.55 2.79 -12.88
CA SER A 100 4.83 2.95 -13.60
C SER A 100 5.67 1.68 -13.70
N SER A 101 5.45 0.65 -12.87
CA SER A 101 6.18 -0.63 -12.94
C SER A 101 5.71 -1.57 -14.05
N LYS A 102 4.71 -1.17 -14.87
CA LYS A 102 4.36 -1.83 -16.13
C LYS A 102 3.97 -0.75 -17.14
N ALA A 103 4.91 -0.37 -17.99
CA ALA A 103 4.62 0.28 -19.26
C ALA A 103 4.81 -0.78 -20.36
N PRO A 104 4.05 -0.76 -21.47
CA PRO A 104 3.78 0.45 -22.22
C PRO A 104 2.33 0.71 -22.64
N ALA A 105 2.09 1.97 -23.02
CA ALA A 105 1.10 2.46 -23.98
C ALA A 105 -0.40 2.31 -23.64
N ALA A 106 -1.00 3.43 -23.25
CA ALA A 106 -2.08 4.00 -24.05
C ALA A 106 -1.83 5.50 -24.14
N GLU A 107 -1.25 5.86 -25.28
CA GLU A 107 -1.06 7.21 -25.78
C GLU A 107 -2.41 7.74 -26.28
N SER A 108 -2.63 9.04 -26.07
CA SER A 108 -3.32 9.98 -26.96
C SER A 108 -4.84 9.92 -27.24
N THR A 109 -5.38 11.15 -27.21
CA THR A 109 -6.45 11.72 -28.03
C THR A 109 -7.88 11.66 -27.49
N ALA A 110 -8.33 12.78 -26.92
CA ALA A 110 -9.29 13.68 -27.58
C ALA A 110 -9.25 15.08 -26.95
#